data_AF-A0A3P7D3Z8-F1
#
_entry.id   AF-A0A3P7D3Z8-F1
#
_cell.length_a   1.000
_cell.length_b   1.000
_cell.length_c   1.000
_cell.angle_alpha   90.00
_cell.angle_beta   90.00
_cell.angle_gamma   90.00
#
_symmetry.space_group_name_H-M   'P 1'
#
loop_
_entity.id
_entity.type
_entity.pdbx_description
1 polymer ?
#
loop_
_entity_poly.entity_id
_entity_poly.type
_entity_poly.pdbx_seq_one_letter_code
_entity_poly.pdbx_strand_id
1 'polypeptide(L)'
;MPFLRDPKVMEVFASYPGTVLKASRRKNIDSVIYPPSGVIPFHGFSMYVSPLCYLYDDPVQLYIVFRQMYMNYFHRLHIISDDPEGILSLCILFERILQDKEPELVMHLTCVGAPPLRLAFRWILRAFSGYLSPEQVLLLWDRILAWDSLEIIVGEPQFAGVGMN
;
A
#
# COMPACT_ATOMS: atom_id res chain seq x y z
N MET A 1 -14.81 -1.77 13.76
CA MET A 1 -14.21 -1.26 12.50
C MET A 1 -15.28 -0.62 11.63
N PRO A 2 -15.55 0.69 11.81
CA PRO A 2 -16.47 1.47 10.96
C PRO A 2 -16.13 1.36 9.46
N PHE A 3 -14.83 1.29 9.15
CA PHE A 3 -14.30 1.19 7.79
C PHE A 3 -14.98 0.12 6.92
N LEU A 4 -15.12 -1.11 7.43
CA LEU A 4 -15.68 -2.22 6.63
C LEU A 4 -17.14 -1.99 6.24
N ARG A 5 -17.84 -1.14 6.99
CA ARG A 5 -19.25 -0.79 6.80
C ARG A 5 -19.45 0.48 5.97
N ASP A 6 -18.38 1.20 5.64
CA ASP A 6 -18.45 2.45 4.88
C ASP A 6 -18.54 2.15 3.38
N PRO A 7 -19.69 2.39 2.72
CA PRO A 7 -19.85 2.13 1.30
C PRO A 7 -19.07 3.13 0.44
N LYS A 8 -18.62 4.27 0.98
CA LYS A 8 -17.81 5.24 0.22
C LYS A 8 -16.51 4.62 -0.27
N VAL A 9 -15.94 3.71 0.51
CA VAL A 9 -14.72 2.96 0.18
C VAL A 9 -14.92 2.09 -1.08
N MET A 10 -16.14 1.62 -1.33
CA MET A 10 -16.45 0.81 -2.51
C MET A 10 -16.24 1.56 -3.82
N GLU A 11 -16.38 2.90 -3.83
CA GLU A 11 -16.26 3.70 -5.06
C GLU A 11 -14.90 3.51 -5.73
N VAL A 12 -13.85 3.28 -4.95
CA VAL A 12 -12.49 2.99 -5.45
C VAL A 12 -12.45 1.68 -6.24
N PHE A 13 -13.20 0.67 -5.80
CA PHE A 13 -13.23 -0.65 -6.41
C PHE A 13 -14.13 -0.73 -7.64
N ALA A 14 -14.96 0.28 -7.92
CA ALA A 14 -15.81 0.31 -9.11
C ALA A 14 -14.98 0.24 -10.41
N SER A 15 -13.75 0.75 -10.37
CA SER A 15 -12.81 0.73 -11.50
C SER A 15 -12.06 -0.59 -11.67
N TYR A 16 -12.08 -1.49 -10.67
CA TYR A 16 -11.28 -2.71 -10.68
C TYR A 16 -12.17 -3.97 -10.83
N PRO A 17 -12.01 -4.76 -11.88
CA PRO A 17 -12.80 -5.98 -12.08
C PRO A 17 -12.41 -7.07 -11.07
N GLY A 18 -13.40 -7.72 -10.45
CA GLY A 18 -13.20 -8.97 -9.71
C GLY A 18 -12.85 -8.86 -8.21
N THR A 19 -12.72 -7.65 -7.65
CA THR A 19 -12.32 -7.49 -6.23
C THR A 19 -13.45 -7.75 -5.22
N VAL A 20 -14.70 -7.73 -5.68
CA VAL A 20 -15.86 -7.59 -4.80
C VAL A 20 -16.56 -8.93 -4.54
N LEU A 21 -16.57 -9.36 -3.27
CA LEU A 21 -17.34 -10.53 -2.85
C LEU A 21 -18.84 -10.23 -2.87
N LYS A 22 -19.55 -11.00 -3.70
CA LYS A 22 -21.01 -11.01 -3.75
C LYS A 22 -21.52 -12.15 -2.86
N ALA A 23 -22.16 -11.79 -1.76
CA ALA A 23 -22.90 -12.73 -0.93
C ALA A 23 -24.28 -12.97 -1.56
N SER A 24 -24.52 -14.21 -1.99
CA SER A 24 -25.86 -14.64 -2.41
C SER A 24 -26.61 -15.22 -1.21
N ARG A 25 -27.79 -14.68 -0.92
CA ARG A 25 -28.66 -15.23 0.12
C ARG A 25 -29.37 -16.44 -0.50
N ARG A 26 -29.22 -17.64 0.06
CA ARG A 26 -29.77 -18.94 -0.45
C ARG A 26 -31.26 -18.99 -0.87
N LYS A 27 -32.04 -17.92 -0.66
CA LYS A 27 -33.46 -17.79 -1.04
C LYS A 27 -33.80 -16.50 -1.83
N ASN A 28 -32.81 -15.67 -2.18
CA ASN A 28 -33.04 -14.42 -2.92
C ASN A 28 -32.04 -14.30 -4.08
N ILE A 29 -32.55 -13.92 -5.26
CA ILE A 29 -31.76 -13.80 -6.51
C ILE A 29 -30.82 -12.58 -6.44
N ASP A 30 -31.08 -11.64 -5.51
CA ASP A 30 -30.26 -10.46 -5.32
C ASP A 30 -28.94 -10.78 -4.60
N SER A 31 -27.84 -10.75 -5.35
CA SER A 31 -26.50 -10.80 -4.80
C SER A 31 -26.17 -9.48 -4.10
N VAL A 32 -25.95 -9.50 -2.79
CA VAL A 32 -25.56 -8.32 -2.01
C VAL A 32 -24.05 -8.34 -1.81
N ILE A 33 -23.39 -7.20 -1.96
CA ILE A 33 -21.96 -7.10 -1.72
C ILE A 33 -21.70 -7.05 -0.21
N TYR A 34 -20.77 -7.87 0.27
CA TYR A 34 -20.39 -7.87 1.68
C TYR A 34 -18.90 -8.17 1.86
N PRO A 35 -18.14 -7.35 2.63
CA PRO A 35 -18.58 -6.17 3.39
C PRO A 35 -18.98 -4.96 2.53
N PRO A 36 -19.76 -3.99 3.05
CA PRO A 36 -20.19 -2.80 2.29
C PRO A 36 -19.04 -1.99 1.66
N SER A 37 -17.88 -1.94 2.32
CA SER A 37 -16.67 -1.31 1.78
C SER A 37 -16.05 -2.01 0.55
N GLY A 38 -16.45 -3.25 0.27
CA GLY A 38 -15.79 -4.11 -0.72
C GLY A 38 -14.45 -4.71 -0.26
N VAL A 39 -13.90 -4.26 0.87
CA VAL A 39 -12.61 -4.73 1.39
C VAL A 39 -12.80 -5.96 2.27
N ILE A 40 -12.12 -7.04 1.93
CA ILE A 40 -12.03 -8.23 2.77
C ILE A 40 -11.02 -7.95 3.89
N PRO A 41 -11.38 -8.09 5.18
CA PRO A 41 -10.44 -7.89 6.26
C PRO A 41 -9.30 -8.91 6.17
N PHE A 42 -8.07 -8.43 6.23
CA PHE A 42 -6.88 -9.28 6.29
C PHE A 42 -6.06 -9.01 7.55
N HIS A 43 -5.23 -9.98 7.92
CA HIS A 43 -4.34 -9.84 9.06
C HIS A 43 -3.40 -8.65 8.87
N GLY A 44 -3.41 -7.71 9.82
CA GLY A 44 -2.59 -6.49 9.77
C GLY A 44 -3.23 -5.28 9.13
N PHE A 45 -4.50 -5.33 8.74
CA PHE A 45 -5.23 -4.15 8.29
C PHE A 45 -5.20 -3.00 9.33
N SER A 46 -5.26 -3.34 10.62
CA SER A 46 -5.16 -2.35 11.71
C SER A 46 -3.79 -1.65 11.78
N MET A 47 -2.74 -2.20 11.15
CA MET A 47 -1.42 -1.58 11.15
C MET A 47 -1.43 -0.25 10.40
N TYR A 48 -2.28 -0.06 9.39
CA TYR A 48 -2.39 1.23 8.71
C TYR A 48 -2.94 2.34 9.60
N VAL A 49 -3.70 1.98 10.63
CA VAL A 49 -4.29 2.97 11.55
C VAL A 49 -3.29 3.31 12.66
N SER A 50 -2.43 2.36 13.05
CA SER A 50 -1.53 2.48 14.20
C SER A 50 -0.64 3.74 14.19
N PRO A 51 0.07 4.10 13.10
CA PRO A 51 0.86 5.34 13.05
C PRO A 51 0.00 6.61 13.18
N LEU A 52 -1.22 6.61 12.64
CA LEU A 52 -2.13 7.77 12.72
C LEU A 52 -2.63 8.01 14.15
N CYS A 53 -2.68 6.98 15.00
CA CYS A 53 -3.01 7.13 16.41
C CYS A 53 -2.02 8.00 17.18
N TYR A 54 -0.80 8.21 16.67
CA TYR A 54 0.17 9.14 17.26
C TYR A 54 -0.07 10.60 16.87
N LEU A 55 -0.87 10.84 15.82
CA LEU A 55 -1.16 12.19 15.29
C LEU A 55 -2.51 12.73 15.73
N TYR A 56 -3.51 11.86 15.90
CA TYR A 56 -4.90 12.26 16.13
C TYR A 56 -5.44 11.65 17.42
N ASP A 57 -5.82 12.52 18.36
CA ASP A 57 -6.53 12.12 19.58
C ASP A 57 -8.02 11.84 19.31
N ASP A 58 -8.62 12.56 18.35
CA ASP A 58 -10.03 12.36 17.97
C ASP A 58 -10.19 11.18 17.01
N PRO A 59 -10.91 10.10 17.40
CA PRO A 59 -11.11 8.94 16.55
C PRO A 59 -11.91 9.25 15.27
N VAL A 60 -12.73 10.31 15.26
CA VAL A 60 -13.52 10.69 14.07
C VAL A 60 -12.60 11.29 13.01
N GLN A 61 -11.76 12.26 13.37
CA GLN A 61 -10.74 12.82 12.47
C GLN A 61 -9.78 11.74 11.97
N LEU A 62 -9.27 10.90 12.87
CA LEU A 62 -8.39 9.78 12.52
C LEU A 62 -9.03 8.87 11.47
N TYR A 63 -10.31 8.55 11.63
CA TYR A 63 -11.05 7.74 10.67
C TYR A 63 -11.17 8.41 9.30
N ILE A 64 -11.49 9.71 9.26
CA ILE A 64 -11.64 10.46 8.01
C ILE A 64 -10.32 10.48 7.24
N VAL A 65 -9.22 10.76 7.93
CA VAL A 65 -7.87 10.79 7.34
C VAL A 65 -7.45 9.41 6.85
N PHE A 66 -7.61 8.38 7.70
CA PHE A 66 -7.31 7.00 7.31
C PHE A 66 -8.09 6.56 6.08
N ARG A 67 -9.40 6.87 6.03
CA ARG A 67 -10.25 6.53 4.89
C ARG A 67 -9.73 7.16 3.61
N GLN A 68 -9.35 8.45 3.63
CA GLN A 68 -8.79 9.13 2.47
C GLN A 68 -7.45 8.53 2.05
N MET A 69 -6.53 8.28 2.99
CA MET A 69 -5.25 7.62 2.68
C MET A 69 -5.44 6.24 2.05
N TYR A 70 -6.40 5.46 2.56
CA TYR A 70 -6.68 4.15 1.98
C TYR A 70 -7.25 4.27 0.57
N MET A 71 -8.26 5.12 0.40
CA MET A 71 -8.95 5.32 -0.88
C MET A 71 -8.02 5.90 -1.95
N ASN A 72 -7.05 6.72 -1.57
CA ASN A 72 -6.15 7.38 -2.51
C ASN A 72 -4.85 6.62 -2.75
N TYR A 73 -4.39 5.79 -1.80
CA TYR A 73 -3.09 5.11 -1.91
C TYR A 73 -3.18 3.62 -1.55
N PHE A 74 -3.51 3.29 -0.30
CA PHE A 74 -3.28 1.92 0.20
C PHE A 74 -4.13 0.83 -0.45
N HIS A 75 -5.25 1.16 -1.08
CA HIS A 75 -6.02 0.19 -1.87
C HIS A 75 -5.19 -0.42 -3.01
N ARG A 76 -4.30 0.35 -3.66
CA ARG A 76 -3.42 -0.12 -4.75
C ARG A 76 -2.46 -1.22 -4.30
N LEU A 77 -2.14 -1.25 -3.01
CA LEU A 77 -1.29 -2.28 -2.40
C LEU A 77 -2.02 -3.63 -2.24
N HIS A 78 -3.36 -3.64 -2.32
CA HIS A 78 -4.18 -4.82 -2.06
C HIS A 78 -4.93 -5.33 -3.30
N ILE A 79 -4.90 -4.57 -4.39
CA ILE A 79 -5.55 -4.92 -5.65
C ILE A 79 -4.49 -5.36 -6.65
N ILE A 80 -4.70 -6.51 -7.27
CA ILE A 80 -3.93 -6.92 -8.45
C ILE A 80 -4.52 -6.17 -9.65
N SER A 81 -3.76 -5.23 -10.19
CA SER A 81 -4.13 -4.41 -11.34
C SER A 81 -2.89 -4.13 -12.19
N ASP A 82 -3.12 -3.53 -13.36
CA ASP A 82 -2.11 -2.99 -14.27
C ASP A 82 -1.64 -1.57 -13.89
N ASP A 83 -2.04 -1.09 -12.71
CA ASP A 83 -1.66 0.21 -12.17
C ASP A 83 -0.13 0.31 -12.00
N PRO A 84 0.53 1.35 -12.54
CA PRO A 84 1.97 1.54 -12.36
C PRO A 84 2.35 1.71 -10.88
N GLU A 85 1.45 2.18 -10.02
CA GLU A 85 1.67 2.28 -8.57
C GLU A 85 1.07 1.11 -7.78
N GLY A 86 0.58 0.09 -8.49
CA GLY A 86 0.03 -1.12 -7.92
C GLY A 86 1.09 -2.00 -7.24
N ILE A 87 0.64 -2.92 -6.39
CA ILE A 87 1.53 -3.82 -5.65
C ILE A 87 2.51 -4.59 -6.55
N LEU A 88 2.07 -5.03 -7.74
CA LEU A 88 2.91 -5.79 -8.66
C LEU A 88 4.04 -4.92 -9.23
N SER A 89 3.70 -3.73 -9.69
CA SER A 89 4.64 -2.76 -10.24
C SER A 89 5.69 -2.35 -9.20
N LEU A 90 5.27 -2.11 -7.96
CA LEU A 90 6.19 -1.82 -6.84
C LEU A 90 7.12 -3.00 -6.51
N CYS A 91 6.64 -4.24 -6.61
CA CYS A 91 7.46 -5.42 -6.40
C CYS A 91 8.53 -5.57 -7.49
N ILE A 92 8.13 -5.39 -8.76
CA ILE A 92 9.06 -5.42 -9.90
C ILE A 92 10.08 -4.28 -9.78
N LEU A 93 9.64 -3.09 -9.40
CA LEU A 93 10.51 -1.94 -9.16
C LEU A 93 11.54 -2.24 -8.08
N PHE A 94 11.12 -2.80 -6.95
CA PHE A 94 12.00 -3.21 -5.87
C PHE A 94 13.05 -4.22 -6.35
N GLU A 95 12.64 -5.28 -7.04
CA GLU A 95 13.56 -6.30 -7.57
C GLU A 95 14.55 -5.69 -8.57
N ARG A 96 14.07 -4.84 -9.48
CA ARG A 96 14.92 -4.16 -10.47
C ARG A 96 15.96 -3.26 -9.80
N ILE A 97 15.55 -2.41 -8.87
CA ILE A 97 16.47 -1.50 -8.17
C ILE A 97 17.50 -2.30 -7.36
N LEU A 98 17.06 -3.33 -6.64
CA LEU A 98 17.96 -4.13 -5.83
C LEU A 98 18.97 -4.92 -6.68
N GLN A 99 18.53 -5.47 -7.82
CA GLN A 99 19.41 -6.16 -8.77
C GLN A 99 20.42 -5.22 -9.43
N ASP A 100 20.02 -3.97 -9.72
CA ASP A 100 20.89 -2.94 -10.30
C ASP A 100 21.94 -2.45 -9.31
N LYS A 101 21.54 -2.19 -8.06
CA LYS A 101 22.41 -1.59 -7.04
C LYS A 101 23.27 -2.62 -6.29
N GLU A 102 22.72 -3.80 -6.00
CA GLU A 102 23.33 -4.80 -5.13
C GLU A 102 23.17 -6.23 -5.69
N PRO A 103 23.69 -6.54 -6.90
CA PRO A 103 23.52 -7.84 -7.54
C PRO A 103 24.13 -9.00 -6.74
N GLU A 104 25.23 -8.77 -6.03
CA GLU A 104 25.88 -9.78 -5.19
C GLU A 104 24.99 -10.20 -4.01
N LEU A 105 24.31 -9.24 -3.39
CA LEU A 105 23.35 -9.51 -2.32
C LEU A 105 22.16 -10.32 -2.84
N VAL A 106 21.61 -9.95 -4.01
CA VAL A 106 20.50 -10.71 -4.63
C VAL A 106 20.93 -12.14 -4.91
N MET A 107 22.12 -12.34 -5.49
CA MET A 107 22.66 -13.67 -5.76
C MET A 107 22.81 -14.48 -4.46
N HIS A 108 23.45 -13.91 -3.45
CA HIS A 108 23.65 -14.58 -2.15
C HIS A 108 22.32 -15.00 -1.51
N LEU A 109 21.37 -14.05 -1.41
CA LEU A 109 20.05 -14.29 -0.83
C LEU A 109 19.25 -15.35 -1.61
N THR A 110 19.39 -15.37 -2.94
CA THR A 110 18.77 -16.40 -3.78
C THR A 110 19.40 -17.77 -3.54
N CYS A 111 20.74 -17.85 -3.44
CA CYS A 111 21.45 -19.10 -3.15
C CYS A 111 21.07 -19.73 -1.81
N VAL A 112 20.82 -18.92 -0.77
CA VAL A 112 20.36 -19.41 0.54
C VAL A 112 18.84 -19.65 0.59
N GLY A 113 18.14 -19.55 -0.54
CA GLY A 113 16.70 -19.79 -0.64
C GLY A 113 15.84 -18.73 0.01
N ALA A 114 16.34 -17.50 0.14
CA ALA A 114 15.66 -16.33 0.72
C ALA A 114 15.61 -15.16 -0.28
N PRO A 115 14.93 -15.30 -1.43
CA PRO A 115 14.89 -14.25 -2.45
C PRO A 115 14.37 -12.93 -1.84
N PRO A 116 14.98 -11.77 -2.18
CA PRO A 116 14.72 -10.51 -1.50
C PRO A 116 13.24 -10.11 -1.44
N LEU A 117 12.51 -10.29 -2.55
CA LEU A 117 11.09 -9.94 -2.62
C LEU A 117 10.25 -10.70 -1.60
N ARG A 118 10.61 -11.95 -1.26
CA ARG A 118 9.88 -12.74 -0.27
C ARG A 118 9.92 -12.10 1.13
N LEU A 119 10.98 -11.35 1.43
CA LEU A 119 11.13 -10.59 2.66
C LEU A 119 10.39 -9.25 2.55
N ALA A 120 10.64 -8.51 1.47
CA ALA A 120 10.15 -7.14 1.29
C ALA A 120 8.66 -7.05 0.95
N PHE A 121 8.05 -8.09 0.38
CA PHE A 121 6.64 -8.08 -0.05
C PHE A 121 5.70 -7.65 1.08
N ARG A 122 5.93 -8.17 2.30
CA ARG A 122 5.08 -7.80 3.45
C ARG A 122 5.31 -6.36 3.93
N TRP A 123 6.49 -5.79 3.67
CA TRP A 123 6.79 -4.40 3.98
C TRP A 123 6.02 -3.49 3.03
N ILE A 124 6.13 -3.75 1.72
CA ILE A 124 5.42 -3.00 0.67
C ILE A 124 3.91 -3.12 0.85
N LEU A 125 3.40 -4.34 1.04
CA LEU A 125 1.97 -4.63 1.25
C LEU A 125 1.37 -3.94 2.48
N ARG A 126 2.19 -3.45 3.42
CA ARG A 126 1.72 -2.75 4.63
C ARG A 126 2.14 -1.28 4.66
N ALA A 127 2.61 -0.74 3.54
CA ALA A 127 3.23 0.58 3.47
C ALA A 127 4.24 0.81 4.61
N PHE A 128 5.05 -0.23 4.90
CA PHE A 128 6.05 -0.30 5.96
C PHE A 128 5.54 -0.22 7.42
N SER A 129 4.23 -0.13 7.63
CA SER A 129 3.66 -0.11 8.97
C SER A 129 3.87 -1.43 9.71
N GLY A 130 4.43 -1.32 10.93
CA GLY A 130 4.84 -2.46 11.75
C GLY A 130 6.24 -2.98 11.47
N TYR A 131 6.96 -2.42 10.49
CA TYR A 131 8.35 -2.76 10.19
C TYR A 131 9.31 -1.60 10.48
N LEU A 132 8.84 -0.36 10.35
CA LEU A 132 9.56 0.86 10.75
C LEU A 132 8.95 1.45 12.04
N SER A 133 9.68 2.35 12.71
CA SER A 133 9.12 3.09 13.85
C SER A 133 7.99 4.01 13.40
N PRO A 134 7.02 4.36 14.28
CA PRO A 134 5.92 5.26 13.92
C PRO A 134 6.39 6.54 13.24
N GLU A 135 7.46 7.16 13.74
CA GLU A 135 8.03 8.40 13.19
C GLU A 135 8.54 8.20 11.76
N GLN A 136 9.24 7.09 11.49
CA GLN A 136 9.74 6.77 10.16
C GLN A 136 8.62 6.46 9.17
N VAL A 137 7.57 5.76 9.62
CA VAL A 137 6.39 5.48 8.79
C VAL A 137 5.67 6.77 8.45
N LEU A 138 5.48 7.67 9.42
CA LEU A 138 4.82 8.95 9.19
C LEU A 138 5.62 9.82 8.22
N LEU A 139 6.96 9.89 8.35
CA LEU A 139 7.82 10.60 7.40
C LEU A 139 7.75 10.00 5.98
N LEU A 140 7.65 8.67 5.88
CA LEU A 140 7.43 8.01 4.59
C LEU A 140 6.09 8.40 3.99
N TRP A 141 5.03 8.40 4.81
CA TRP A 141 3.68 8.74 4.36
C TRP A 141 3.53 10.22 4.00
N ASP A 142 4.25 11.12 4.69
CA ASP A 142 4.34 12.53 4.30
C ASP A 142 4.93 12.68 2.89
N ARG A 143 5.90 11.84 2.51
CA ARG A 143 6.43 11.82 1.13
C ARG A 143 5.40 11.25 0.15
N ILE A 144 4.64 10.21 0.52
CA ILE A 144 3.56 9.70 -0.34
C ILE A 144 2.57 10.82 -0.63
N LEU A 145 2.17 11.58 0.40
CA LEU A 145 1.25 12.71 0.29
C LEU A 145 1.85 13.89 -0.49
N ALA A 146 3.12 14.21 -0.27
CA ALA A 146 3.76 15.35 -0.92
C ALA A 146 4.02 15.14 -2.42
N TRP A 147 4.32 13.90 -2.84
CA TRP A 147 4.51 13.54 -4.25
C TRP A 147 3.25 12.95 -4.92
N ASP A 148 2.19 12.72 -4.14
CA ASP A 148 0.97 12.04 -4.57
C ASP A 148 1.24 10.67 -5.23
N SER A 149 2.21 9.93 -4.72
CA SER A 149 2.70 8.68 -5.34
C SER A 149 3.18 7.66 -4.31
N LEU A 150 2.89 6.38 -4.58
CA LEU A 150 3.47 5.25 -3.81
C LEU A 150 4.91 4.92 -4.23
N GLU A 151 5.36 5.39 -5.39
CA GLU A 151 6.71 5.18 -5.89
C GLU A 151 7.66 6.27 -5.36
N ILE A 152 8.23 6.03 -4.17
CA ILE A 152 9.23 6.94 -3.61
C ILE A 152 10.63 6.43 -3.96
N ILE A 153 11.16 6.95 -5.06
CA ILE A 153 12.56 6.72 -5.45
C ILE A 153 13.39 7.87 -4.88
N VAL A 154 14.39 7.53 -4.07
CA VAL A 154 15.44 8.48 -3.72
C VAL A 154 16.26 8.69 -5.00
N GLY A 155 15.95 9.75 -5.74
CA GLY A 155 16.82 10.20 -6.81
C GLY A 155 18.19 10.54 -6.22
N GLU A 156 19.27 10.20 -6.95
CA GLU A 156 20.52 10.92 -6.73
C GLU A 156 20.23 12.42 -6.85
N PRO A 157 20.75 13.26 -5.95
CA PRO A 157 20.56 14.69 -6.07
C PRO A 157 21.09 15.13 -7.43
N GLN A 158 20.22 15.68 -8.28
CA GLN A 158 20.59 16.29 -9.56
C GLN A 158 21.33 17.63 -9.34
N PHE A 159 22.35 17.62 -8.49
CA PHE A 159 23.24 18.75 -8.24
C PHE A 159 24.69 18.31 -8.41
N ALA A 160 25.07 17.94 -9.63
CA ALA A 160 26.45 17.91 -10.04
C ALA A 160 26.56 18.09 -11.56
N GLY A 161 26.89 19.32 -12.00
CA GLY A 161 27.58 19.53 -13.27
C GLY A 161 26.75 19.99 -14.47
N VAL A 162 26.06 21.14 -14.37
CA VAL A 162 26.11 22.07 -15.51
C VAL A 162 27.31 22.97 -15.26
N GLY A 163 28.47 22.48 -15.72
CA GLY A 163 29.68 23.27 -15.80
C GLY A 163 29.50 24.43 -16.76
N MET A 164 30.12 25.54 -16.37
CA MET A 164 30.60 26.65 -17.17
C MET A 164 30.56 26.45 -18.70
N ASN A 165 29.86 27.35 -19.37
CA ASN A 165 30.26 27.92 -20.66
C ASN A 165 30.18 29.44 -20.56
#